data_AF-A0A3B1D4Z6-F1
#
_entry.id   AF-A0A3B1D4Z6-F1
#
_cell.length_a   1.000
_cell.length_b   1.000
_cell.length_c   1.000
_cell.angle_alpha   90.00
_cell.angle_beta   90.00
_cell.angle_gamma   90.00
#
_symmetry.space_group_name_H-M   'P 1'
#
loop_
_entity.id
_entity.type
_entity.pdbx_description
1 polymer ?
#
loop_
_entity_poly.entity_id
_entity_poly.type
_entity_poly.pdbx_seq_one_letter_code
_entity_poly.pdbx_strand_id
1 'polypeptide(L)'
;MTKRQTRAIILFARDPVAGRVKTRLAPFLNQDLILELYTRFLNDSIDKICQIKTADPFIGVHPSDSSGYFSRASANQEHSPAVFLQEGEDLGEKMFNAFKSRFDEGYEHVVIIGSDSPSLPVAYIETALNSEKDLVIGPSTDGGYYLIGMYQNPVNVFADGIEWGSEKVLRQTLDRIENHESSLELLPPWYDVDRAEDLKFLKTHLELIAHTGNGDVGTTGELLKGLDI
;
A
#
# COMPACT_ATOMS: atom_id res chain seq x y z
N MET A 1 7.62 4.34 -18.47
CA MET A 1 8.81 3.63 -17.96
C MET A 1 9.06 2.43 -18.85
N THR A 2 10.31 2.12 -19.20
CA THR A 2 10.63 0.88 -19.91
C THR A 2 10.61 -0.27 -18.90
N LYS A 3 9.84 -1.33 -19.17
CA LYS A 3 9.81 -2.55 -18.36
C LYS A 3 11.21 -3.16 -18.26
N ARG A 4 11.65 -3.51 -17.05
CA ARG A 4 12.96 -4.10 -16.74
C ARG A 4 12.84 -5.44 -16.03
N GLN A 5 11.75 -5.64 -15.31
CA GLN A 5 11.47 -6.85 -14.56
C GLN A 5 10.21 -7.54 -15.10
N THR A 6 10.04 -8.82 -14.74
CA THR A 6 8.77 -9.54 -14.97
C THR A 6 7.75 -9.26 -13.86
N ARG A 7 8.14 -8.57 -12.79
CA ARG A 7 7.29 -8.26 -11.65
C ARG A 7 7.05 -6.75 -11.54
N ALA A 8 5.85 -6.37 -11.13
CA ALA A 8 5.48 -5.00 -10.83
C ALA A 8 5.00 -4.89 -9.39
N ILE A 9 5.40 -3.81 -8.72
CA ILE A 9 4.86 -3.42 -7.42
C ILE A 9 4.22 -2.05 -7.53
N ILE A 10 3.01 -1.92 -7.01
CA ILE A 10 2.22 -0.70 -7.06
C ILE A 10 1.91 -0.24 -5.65
N LEU A 11 2.31 0.99 -5.32
CA LEU A 11 1.82 1.69 -4.15
C LEU A 11 0.55 2.46 -4.52
N PHE A 12 -0.58 2.08 -3.92
CA PHE A 12 -1.81 2.87 -3.99
C PHE A 12 -1.77 3.94 -2.90
N ALA A 13 -1.91 5.20 -3.32
CA ALA A 13 -1.83 6.34 -2.42
C ALA A 13 -2.83 7.43 -2.79
N ARG A 14 -3.22 8.22 -1.79
CA ARG A 14 -3.93 9.49 -1.99
C ARG A 14 -2.97 10.66 -2.10
N ASP A 15 -3.36 11.67 -2.88
CA ASP A 15 -2.67 12.96 -2.95
C ASP A 15 -2.57 13.61 -1.56
N PRO A 16 -1.35 13.93 -1.06
CA PRO A 16 -1.18 14.57 0.24
C PRO A 16 -1.65 16.03 0.19
N VAL A 17 -2.93 16.23 0.46
CA VAL A 17 -3.57 17.56 0.55
C VAL A 17 -4.14 17.75 1.94
N ALA A 18 -3.81 18.88 2.59
CA ALA A 18 -4.30 19.23 3.92
C ALA A 18 -5.83 19.07 4.03
N GLY A 19 -6.28 18.43 5.11
CA GLY A 19 -7.70 18.18 5.37
C GLY A 19 -8.36 17.09 4.49
N ARG A 20 -7.64 16.45 3.57
CA ARG A 20 -8.18 15.38 2.70
C ARG A 20 -7.64 13.99 3.01
N VAL A 21 -6.58 13.90 3.81
CA VAL A 21 -5.89 12.67 4.19
C VAL A 21 -5.97 12.46 5.70
N LYS A 22 -6.05 11.20 6.13
CA LYS A 22 -6.07 10.79 7.55
C LYS A 22 -7.02 11.64 8.43
N THR A 23 -8.20 11.94 7.90
CA THR A 23 -9.18 12.84 8.56
C THR A 23 -9.68 12.31 9.90
N ARG A 24 -9.60 10.99 10.13
CA ARG A 24 -9.89 10.34 11.41
C ARG A 24 -8.90 10.71 12.53
N LEU A 25 -7.73 11.27 12.20
CA LEU A 25 -6.76 11.81 13.17
C LEU A 25 -7.03 13.27 13.57
N ALA A 26 -7.92 13.98 12.87
CA ALA A 26 -8.22 15.39 13.12
C ALA A 26 -8.69 15.73 14.55
N PRO A 27 -9.37 14.83 15.29
CA PRO A 27 -9.68 15.09 16.70
C PRO A 27 -8.46 15.12 17.63
N PHE A 28 -7.31 14.60 17.18
CA PHE A 28 -6.12 14.39 18.01
C PHE A 28 -4.93 15.24 17.55
N LEU A 29 -4.81 15.50 16.25
CA LEU A 29 -3.70 16.23 15.65
C LEU A 29 -4.21 17.39 14.80
N ASN A 30 -3.43 18.46 14.71
CA ASN A 30 -3.72 19.56 13.79
C ASN A 30 -3.47 19.14 12.32
N GLN A 31 -4.06 19.87 11.38
CA GLN A 31 -4.02 19.50 9.96
C GLN A 31 -2.61 19.49 9.36
N ASP A 32 -1.73 20.38 9.79
CA ASP A 32 -0.35 20.46 9.29
C ASP A 32 0.43 19.22 9.71
N LEU A 33 0.27 18.79 10.97
CA LEU A 33 0.92 17.60 11.49
C LEU A 33 0.35 16.32 10.87
N ILE A 34 -0.96 16.27 10.59
CA ILE A 34 -1.57 15.15 9.86
C ILE A 34 -1.00 15.04 8.45
N LEU A 35 -0.86 16.18 7.77
CA LEU A 35 -0.29 16.21 6.43
C LEU A 35 1.18 15.80 6.44
N GLU A 36 1.96 16.30 7.41
CA GLU A 36 3.36 15.89 7.56
C GLU A 36 3.45 14.38 7.82
N LEU A 37 2.69 13.87 8.79
CA LEU A 37 2.65 12.45 9.12
C LEU A 37 2.34 11.58 7.90
N TYR A 38 1.28 11.91 7.16
CA TYR A 38 0.93 11.16 5.96
C TYR A 38 2.00 11.28 4.86
N THR A 39 2.65 12.43 4.73
CA THR A 39 3.78 12.60 3.80
C THR A 39 4.97 11.71 4.19
N ARG A 40 5.24 11.52 5.49
CA ARG A 40 6.24 10.56 5.97
C ARG A 40 5.86 9.11 5.67
N PHE A 41 4.58 8.76 5.82
CA PHE A 41 4.09 7.44 5.43
C PHE A 41 4.35 7.16 3.95
N LEU A 42 4.08 8.15 3.10
CA LEU A 42 4.34 8.05 1.67
C LEU A 42 5.82 7.89 1.37
N ASN A 43 6.70 8.71 1.97
CA ASN A 43 8.15 8.58 1.77
C ASN A 43 8.64 7.18 2.15
N ASP A 44 8.28 6.70 3.35
CA ASP A 44 8.73 5.39 3.83
C ASP A 44 8.18 4.25 2.96
N SER A 45 6.97 4.40 2.40
CA SER A 45 6.36 3.42 1.51
C SER A 45 7.00 3.43 0.11
N ILE A 46 7.30 4.62 -0.41
CA ILE A 46 8.01 4.79 -1.67
C ILE A 46 9.42 4.19 -1.58
N ASP A 47 10.13 4.44 -0.47
CA ASP A 47 11.46 3.88 -0.24
C ASP A 47 11.43 2.35 -0.23
N LYS A 48 10.43 1.73 0.43
CA LYS A 48 10.26 0.26 0.43
C LYS A 48 10.10 -0.30 -0.98
N ILE A 49 9.18 0.25 -1.78
CA ILE A 49 8.97 -0.28 -3.13
C ILE A 49 10.18 -0.06 -4.05
N CYS A 50 10.93 1.04 -3.85
CA CYS A 50 12.13 1.36 -4.62
C CYS A 50 13.35 0.51 -4.21
N GLN A 51 13.37 -0.01 -2.98
CA GLN A 51 14.41 -0.92 -2.49
C GLN A 51 14.33 -2.30 -3.14
N ILE A 52 13.13 -2.74 -3.55
CA ILE A 52 12.91 -4.05 -4.18
C ILE A 52 13.41 -4.02 -5.62
N LYS A 53 14.58 -4.62 -5.89
CA LYS A 53 15.22 -4.61 -7.22
C LYS A 53 14.66 -5.65 -8.19
N THR A 54 13.86 -6.59 -7.69
CA THR A 54 13.25 -7.68 -8.47
C THR A 54 11.89 -7.31 -9.06
N ALA A 55 11.41 -6.09 -8.83
CA ALA A 55 10.16 -5.57 -9.37
C ALA A 55 10.32 -4.12 -9.88
N ASP A 56 9.56 -3.77 -10.92
CA ASP A 56 9.45 -2.39 -11.37
C ASP A 56 8.43 -1.64 -10.47
N PRO A 57 8.81 -0.51 -9.85
CA PRO A 57 7.93 0.22 -8.95
C PRO A 57 6.98 1.19 -9.66
N PHE A 58 5.75 1.23 -9.20
CA PHE A 58 4.68 2.12 -9.66
C PHE A 58 3.97 2.79 -8.49
N ILE A 59 3.39 3.97 -8.75
CA ILE A 59 2.50 4.66 -7.81
C ILE A 59 1.18 4.95 -8.51
N GLY A 60 0.10 4.39 -7.97
CA GLY A 60 -1.26 4.71 -8.37
C GLY A 60 -1.81 5.81 -7.47
N VAL A 61 -2.08 6.99 -8.01
CA VAL A 61 -2.50 8.19 -7.25
C VAL A 61 -3.99 8.44 -7.39
N HIS A 62 -4.66 8.79 -6.27
CA HIS A 62 -6.06 9.20 -6.26
C HIS A 62 -6.28 10.49 -5.44
N PRO A 63 -7.22 11.39 -5.83
CA PRO A 63 -7.93 11.44 -7.12
C PRO A 63 -7.12 12.12 -8.24
N SER A 64 -6.05 12.82 -7.91
CA SER A 64 -5.15 13.53 -8.82
C SER A 64 -3.79 13.74 -8.16
N ASP A 65 -2.78 14.24 -8.87
CA ASP A 65 -1.50 14.70 -8.26
C ASP A 65 -1.47 16.24 -8.19
N SER A 66 -2.51 16.82 -7.60
CA SER A 66 -2.68 18.28 -7.51
C SER A 66 -1.68 18.94 -6.56
N SER A 67 -1.20 18.23 -5.55
CA SER A 67 -0.10 18.70 -4.70
C SER A 67 1.26 18.72 -5.42
N GLY A 68 1.36 18.01 -6.56
CA GLY A 68 2.60 17.74 -7.29
C GLY A 68 3.60 16.90 -6.49
N TYR A 69 3.20 16.29 -5.38
CA TYR A 69 4.07 15.48 -4.54
C TYR A 69 4.63 14.30 -5.31
N PHE A 70 3.80 13.56 -6.04
CA PHE A 70 4.25 12.37 -6.75
C PHE A 70 5.05 12.72 -8.01
N SER A 71 4.71 13.81 -8.69
CA SER A 71 5.53 14.37 -9.77
C SER A 71 6.94 14.72 -9.30
N ARG A 72 7.10 15.25 -8.07
CA ARG A 72 8.42 15.51 -7.48
C ARG A 72 9.12 14.24 -7.00
N ALA A 73 8.40 13.33 -6.36
CA ALA A 73 8.94 12.07 -5.85
C ALA A 73 9.43 11.13 -6.98
N SER A 74 8.78 11.18 -8.15
CA SER A 74 9.16 10.42 -9.34
C SER A 74 10.23 11.12 -10.20
N ALA A 75 10.56 12.37 -9.91
CA ALA A 75 11.60 13.10 -10.62
C ALA A 75 13.00 12.72 -10.08
N ASN A 76 13.88 12.28 -11.00
CA ASN A 76 15.34 12.26 -10.88
C ASN A 76 16.09 10.97 -10.49
N GLN A 77 15.57 9.76 -10.69
CA GLN A 77 16.44 8.58 -10.62
C GLN A 77 16.14 7.52 -11.67
N GLU A 78 17.19 6.75 -12.02
CA GLU A 78 17.09 5.64 -12.94
C GLU A 78 16.10 4.58 -12.44
N HIS A 79 15.84 4.48 -11.13
CA HIS A 79 14.86 3.58 -10.51
C HIS A 79 13.63 4.31 -9.90
N SER A 80 13.32 5.52 -10.36
CA SER A 80 12.13 6.23 -9.89
C SER A 80 10.84 5.50 -10.28
N PRO A 81 9.82 5.48 -9.40
CA PRO A 81 8.56 4.83 -9.68
C PRO A 81 7.78 5.55 -10.78
N ALA A 82 7.14 4.77 -11.66
CA ALA A 82 6.21 5.33 -12.64
C ALA A 82 4.89 5.71 -11.98
N VAL A 83 4.43 6.94 -12.19
CA VAL A 83 3.19 7.46 -11.59
C VAL A 83 2.04 7.37 -12.60
N PHE A 84 0.87 6.92 -12.13
CA PHE A 84 -0.37 6.90 -12.90
C PHE A 84 -1.56 7.26 -11.99
N LEU A 85 -2.69 7.66 -12.58
CA LEU A 85 -3.93 7.91 -11.84
C LEU A 85 -4.71 6.60 -11.66
N GLN A 86 -5.27 6.38 -10.47
CA GLN A 86 -6.17 5.26 -10.24
C GLN A 86 -7.50 5.50 -11.00
N GLU A 87 -7.90 4.53 -11.83
CA GLU A 87 -9.10 4.61 -12.68
C GLU A 87 -10.15 3.59 -12.28
N GLY A 88 -11.39 4.03 -12.06
CA GLY A 88 -12.52 3.19 -11.62
C GLY A 88 -13.45 3.95 -10.67
N GLU A 89 -14.69 3.51 -10.57
CA GLU A 89 -15.72 4.16 -9.76
C GLU A 89 -15.51 3.90 -8.26
N ASP A 90 -15.07 2.69 -7.90
CA ASP A 90 -14.75 2.30 -6.52
C ASP A 90 -13.30 1.82 -6.36
N LEU A 91 -12.93 1.38 -5.15
CA LEU A 91 -11.58 0.88 -4.87
C LEU A 91 -11.27 -0.43 -5.60
N GLY A 92 -12.27 -1.30 -5.75
CA GLY A 92 -12.15 -2.58 -6.43
C GLY A 92 -11.86 -2.43 -7.91
N GLU A 93 -12.63 -1.58 -8.59
CA GLU A 93 -12.41 -1.26 -10.00
C GLU A 93 -11.02 -0.62 -10.22
N LYS A 94 -10.60 0.27 -9.32
CA LYS A 94 -9.25 0.86 -9.37
C LYS A 94 -8.15 -0.19 -9.27
N MET A 95 -8.26 -1.12 -8.33
CA MET A 95 -7.30 -2.22 -8.22
C MET A 95 -7.34 -3.13 -9.45
N PHE A 96 -8.53 -3.52 -9.91
CA PHE A 96 -8.68 -4.38 -11.09
C PHE A 96 -8.06 -3.75 -12.34
N ASN A 97 -8.35 -2.47 -12.61
CA ASN A 97 -7.81 -1.76 -13.76
C ASN A 97 -6.28 -1.61 -13.67
N ALA A 98 -5.73 -1.40 -12.46
CA ALA A 98 -4.29 -1.37 -12.26
C ALA A 98 -3.64 -2.73 -12.53
N PHE A 99 -4.24 -3.84 -12.04
CA PHE A 99 -3.80 -5.20 -12.37
C PHE A 99 -3.80 -5.43 -13.88
N LYS A 100 -4.97 -5.22 -14.50
CA LYS A 100 -5.17 -5.42 -15.94
C LYS A 100 -4.15 -4.64 -16.76
N SER A 101 -3.94 -3.35 -16.46
CA SER A 101 -2.97 -2.52 -17.16
C SER A 101 -1.54 -3.05 -17.05
N ARG A 102 -1.11 -3.56 -15.88
CA ARG A 102 0.23 -4.14 -15.74
C ARG A 102 0.35 -5.51 -16.44
N PHE A 103 -0.67 -6.35 -16.39
CA PHE A 103 -0.67 -7.60 -17.16
C PHE A 103 -0.65 -7.35 -18.67
N ASP A 104 -1.37 -6.34 -19.17
CA ASP A 104 -1.36 -5.93 -20.58
C ASP A 104 0.02 -5.38 -21.02
N GLU A 105 0.80 -4.81 -20.09
CA GLU A 105 2.22 -4.45 -20.29
C GLU A 105 3.18 -5.67 -20.20
N GLY A 106 2.63 -6.86 -19.95
CA GLY A 106 3.30 -8.15 -19.92
C GLY A 106 3.94 -8.52 -18.58
N TYR A 107 3.66 -7.81 -17.49
CA TYR A 107 4.12 -8.25 -16.16
C TYR A 107 3.45 -9.59 -15.81
N GLU A 108 4.20 -10.48 -15.15
CA GLU A 108 3.73 -11.80 -14.74
C GLU A 108 3.27 -11.82 -13.28
N HIS A 109 3.90 -11.00 -12.44
CA HIS A 109 3.50 -10.82 -11.04
C HIS A 109 3.21 -9.35 -10.83
N VAL A 110 2.05 -9.06 -10.28
CA VAL A 110 1.66 -7.70 -9.92
C VAL A 110 1.24 -7.72 -8.46
N VAL A 111 1.78 -6.80 -7.67
CA VAL A 111 1.43 -6.64 -6.26
C VAL A 111 0.99 -5.21 -6.03
N ILE A 112 -0.15 -5.01 -5.37
CA ILE A 112 -0.65 -3.72 -4.91
C ILE A 112 -0.53 -3.68 -3.39
N ILE A 113 0.04 -2.59 -2.85
CA ILE A 113 0.05 -2.28 -1.43
C ILE A 113 -0.61 -0.91 -1.17
N GLY A 114 -1.17 -0.74 0.02
CA GLY A 114 -1.65 0.56 0.51
C GLY A 114 -0.54 1.44 1.11
N SER A 115 -0.80 2.75 1.19
CA SER A 115 0.10 3.73 1.83
C SER A 115 -0.08 3.89 3.33
N ASP A 116 -1.00 3.13 3.93
CA ASP A 116 -1.45 3.34 5.32
C ASP A 116 -0.71 2.48 6.35
N SER A 117 0.21 1.63 5.88
CA SER A 117 1.06 0.71 6.65
C SER A 117 2.54 1.08 6.52
N PRO A 118 3.02 2.22 7.07
CA PRO A 118 4.39 2.70 6.88
C PRO A 118 5.45 1.81 7.53
N SER A 119 5.08 0.91 8.44
CA SER A 119 5.98 -0.08 9.06
C SER A 119 5.98 -1.44 8.36
N LEU A 120 5.24 -1.60 7.25
CA LEU A 120 5.10 -2.89 6.57
C LEU A 120 6.47 -3.51 6.25
N PRO A 121 6.75 -4.77 6.67
CA PRO A 121 8.03 -5.40 6.36
C PRO A 121 8.20 -5.65 4.87
N VAL A 122 9.35 -5.25 4.31
CA VAL A 122 9.71 -5.52 2.90
C VAL A 122 9.65 -7.02 2.58
N ALA A 123 10.00 -7.88 3.53
CA ALA A 123 9.95 -9.32 3.37
C ALA A 123 8.55 -9.85 2.99
N TYR A 124 7.47 -9.22 3.47
CA TYR A 124 6.10 -9.65 3.14
C TYR A 124 5.76 -9.32 1.69
N ILE A 125 6.24 -8.16 1.23
CA ILE A 125 6.11 -7.73 -0.16
C ILE A 125 6.91 -8.67 -1.07
N GLU A 126 8.13 -9.04 -0.68
CA GLU A 126 8.96 -10.00 -1.42
C GLU A 126 8.33 -11.40 -1.44
N THR A 127 7.72 -11.86 -0.35
CA THR A 127 6.95 -13.11 -0.35
C THR A 127 5.83 -13.06 -1.39
N ALA A 128 5.05 -11.98 -1.42
CA ALA A 128 3.99 -11.82 -2.41
C ALA A 128 4.50 -11.83 -3.85
N LEU A 129 5.59 -11.12 -4.12
CA LEU A 129 6.21 -11.03 -5.45
C LEU A 129 6.81 -12.36 -5.95
N ASN A 130 7.08 -13.30 -5.04
CA ASN A 130 7.66 -14.61 -5.35
C ASN A 130 6.64 -15.76 -5.26
N SER A 131 5.40 -15.48 -4.89
CA SER A 131 4.35 -16.49 -4.85
C SER A 131 3.92 -16.88 -6.26
N GLU A 132 3.79 -18.18 -6.49
CA GLU A 132 3.23 -18.76 -7.70
C GLU A 132 1.73 -19.12 -7.52
N LYS A 133 1.09 -18.63 -6.45
CA LYS A 133 -0.37 -18.72 -6.29
C LYS A 133 -1.06 -17.68 -7.15
N ASP A 134 -2.26 -18.02 -7.63
CA ASP A 134 -3.06 -17.12 -8.48
C ASP A 134 -3.32 -15.79 -7.75
N LEU A 135 -3.55 -15.86 -6.44
CA LEU A 135 -3.76 -14.71 -5.56
C LEU A 135 -2.92 -14.79 -4.29
N VAL A 136 -2.44 -13.64 -3.84
CA VAL A 136 -1.81 -13.44 -2.54
C VAL A 136 -2.54 -12.34 -1.81
N ILE A 137 -2.88 -12.53 -0.54
CA ILE A 137 -3.48 -11.49 0.30
C ILE A 137 -2.67 -11.31 1.58
N GLY A 138 -2.37 -10.06 1.91
CA GLY A 138 -1.87 -9.63 3.21
C GLY A 138 -3.00 -9.07 4.08
N PRO A 139 -3.52 -9.82 5.06
CA PRO A 139 -4.65 -9.38 5.89
C PRO A 139 -4.30 -8.15 6.74
N SER A 140 -5.20 -7.17 6.76
CA SER A 140 -5.12 -6.03 7.70
C SER A 140 -5.97 -6.31 8.93
N THR A 141 -5.53 -5.84 10.09
CA THR A 141 -6.24 -6.03 11.38
C THR A 141 -7.61 -5.36 11.44
N ASP A 142 -7.92 -4.43 10.53
CA ASP A 142 -9.21 -3.74 10.45
C ASP A 142 -10.27 -4.53 9.64
N GLY A 143 -9.92 -5.73 9.15
CA GLY A 143 -10.79 -6.58 8.32
C GLY A 143 -10.66 -6.33 6.82
N GLY A 144 -9.75 -5.44 6.39
CA GLY A 144 -9.31 -5.29 5.01
C GLY A 144 -8.04 -6.09 4.71
N TYR A 145 -7.23 -5.57 3.78
CA TYR A 145 -5.92 -6.11 3.44
C TYR A 145 -4.97 -4.98 3.05
N TYR A 146 -3.73 -5.05 3.54
CA TYR A 146 -2.67 -4.08 3.23
C TYR A 146 -1.99 -4.39 1.89
N LEU A 147 -2.14 -5.63 1.40
CA LEU A 147 -1.53 -6.14 0.18
C LEU A 147 -2.47 -7.10 -0.55
N ILE A 148 -2.51 -6.98 -1.87
CA ILE A 148 -3.05 -8.01 -2.77
C ILE A 148 -2.11 -8.21 -3.96
N GLY A 149 -1.84 -9.46 -4.31
CA GLY A 149 -1.01 -9.85 -5.45
C GLY A 149 -1.72 -10.83 -6.38
N MET A 150 -1.35 -10.82 -7.65
CA MET A 150 -1.84 -11.75 -8.66
C MET A 150 -0.69 -12.27 -9.53
N TYR A 151 -0.80 -13.53 -9.95
CA TYR A 151 0.16 -14.21 -10.83
C TYR A 151 -0.48 -14.58 -12.17
N GLN A 152 0.24 -14.32 -13.26
CA GLN A 152 -0.08 -14.58 -14.68
C GLN A 152 -1.32 -13.86 -15.24
N ASN A 153 -2.44 -13.86 -14.54
CA ASN A 153 -3.71 -13.36 -15.06
C ASN A 153 -4.45 -12.49 -14.02
N PRO A 154 -5.14 -11.43 -14.47
CA PRO A 154 -6.02 -10.67 -13.58
C PRO A 154 -7.27 -11.51 -13.25
N VAL A 155 -7.46 -11.82 -11.97
CA VAL A 155 -8.69 -12.44 -11.45
C VAL A 155 -9.57 -11.35 -10.86
N ASN A 156 -10.80 -11.19 -11.35
CA ASN A 156 -11.69 -10.14 -10.84
C ASN A 156 -12.39 -10.55 -9.53
N VAL A 157 -11.62 -10.57 -8.44
CA VAL A 157 -12.12 -10.87 -7.09
C VAL A 157 -12.82 -9.67 -6.43
N PHE A 158 -12.96 -8.55 -7.16
CA PHE A 158 -13.48 -7.29 -6.64
C PHE A 158 -14.92 -7.00 -7.07
N ALA A 159 -15.42 -7.70 -8.08
CA ALA A 159 -16.73 -7.46 -8.66
C ALA A 159 -17.88 -7.67 -7.65
N ASP A 160 -18.92 -6.86 -7.81
CA ASP A 160 -20.25 -7.04 -7.22
C ASP A 160 -20.29 -7.19 -5.70
N GLY A 161 -20.30 -6.08 -4.96
CA GLY A 161 -20.76 -6.05 -3.56
C GLY A 161 -19.69 -6.24 -2.48
N ILE A 162 -18.44 -5.82 -2.72
CA ILE A 162 -17.52 -5.59 -1.60
C ILE A 162 -17.94 -4.31 -0.88
N GLU A 163 -18.17 -4.42 0.42
CA GLU A 163 -18.44 -3.27 1.29
C GLU A 163 -17.12 -2.57 1.63
N TRP A 164 -16.55 -1.83 0.66
CA TRP A 164 -15.28 -1.12 0.81
C TRP A 164 -15.26 -0.20 2.04
N GLY A 165 -14.19 -0.28 2.83
CA GLY A 165 -14.04 0.47 4.07
C GLY A 165 -14.77 -0.12 5.28
N SER A 166 -15.21 -1.39 5.19
CA SER A 166 -15.76 -2.17 6.31
C SER A 166 -14.85 -3.32 6.73
N GLU A 167 -15.06 -3.84 7.93
CA GLU A 167 -14.37 -5.04 8.45
C GLU A 167 -14.69 -6.34 7.69
N LYS A 168 -15.63 -6.30 6.75
CA LYS A 168 -16.05 -7.47 5.97
C LYS A 168 -15.26 -7.65 4.68
N VAL A 169 -14.45 -6.66 4.29
CA VAL A 169 -13.76 -6.63 2.98
C VAL A 169 -12.98 -7.91 2.75
N LEU A 170 -12.10 -8.30 3.66
CA LEU A 170 -11.29 -9.51 3.54
C LEU A 170 -12.16 -10.74 3.37
N ARG A 171 -13.16 -10.92 4.25
CA ARG A 171 -14.06 -12.07 4.20
C ARG A 171 -14.79 -12.16 2.86
N GLN A 172 -15.37 -11.05 2.40
CA GLN A 172 -16.07 -10.98 1.13
C GLN A 172 -15.14 -11.28 -0.06
N THR A 173 -13.89 -10.83 -0.01
CA THR A 173 -12.89 -11.18 -1.02
C THR A 173 -12.57 -12.66 -0.98
N LEU A 174 -12.33 -13.25 0.19
CA LEU A 174 -12.04 -14.69 0.34
C LEU A 174 -13.18 -15.57 -0.18
N ASP A 175 -14.43 -15.23 0.14
CA ASP A 175 -15.62 -15.94 -0.36
C ASP A 175 -15.66 -15.94 -1.90
N ARG A 176 -15.21 -14.86 -2.56
CA ARG A 176 -15.13 -14.79 -4.03
C ARG A 176 -13.98 -15.61 -4.60
N ILE A 177 -12.83 -15.62 -3.92
CA ILE A 177 -11.67 -16.41 -4.35
C ILE A 177 -12.01 -17.90 -4.37
N GLU A 178 -12.71 -18.37 -3.34
CA GLU A 178 -13.20 -19.75 -3.27
C GLU A 178 -14.13 -20.08 -4.45
N ASN A 179 -15.02 -19.16 -4.82
CA ASN A 179 -15.92 -19.33 -5.97
C ASN A 179 -15.20 -19.33 -7.34
N HIS A 180 -13.99 -18.77 -7.43
CA HIS A 180 -13.19 -18.75 -8.66
C HIS A 180 -12.24 -19.94 -8.79
N GLU A 181 -12.23 -20.88 -7.83
CA GLU A 181 -11.30 -22.02 -7.76
C GLU A 181 -9.81 -21.60 -7.89
N SER A 182 -9.50 -20.36 -7.52
CA SER A 182 -8.17 -19.78 -7.62
C SER A 182 -7.34 -20.15 -6.39
N SER A 183 -6.08 -20.50 -6.61
CA SER A 183 -5.16 -20.81 -5.52
C SER A 183 -4.77 -19.53 -4.76
N LEU A 184 -4.74 -19.63 -3.43
CA LEU A 184 -4.53 -18.49 -2.53
C LEU A 184 -3.33 -18.71 -1.60
N GLU A 185 -2.54 -17.67 -1.42
CA GLU A 185 -1.59 -17.52 -0.31
C GLU A 185 -2.02 -16.40 0.63
N LEU A 186 -2.02 -16.68 1.93
CA LEU A 186 -2.23 -15.67 2.98
C LEU A 186 -0.90 -15.34 3.65
N LEU A 187 -0.51 -14.08 3.61
CA LEU A 187 0.65 -13.57 4.33
C LEU A 187 0.32 -13.35 5.81
N PRO A 188 1.34 -13.15 6.68
CA PRO A 188 1.09 -12.75 8.05
C PRO A 188 0.26 -11.44 8.11
N PRO A 189 -0.61 -11.31 9.14
CA PRO A 189 -1.40 -10.10 9.31
C PRO A 189 -0.49 -8.90 9.62
N TRP A 190 -0.91 -7.73 9.15
CA TRP A 190 -0.32 -6.44 9.49
C TRP A 190 -1.44 -5.43 9.80
N TYR A 191 -1.08 -4.17 10.07
CA TYR A 191 -2.01 -3.16 10.53
C TYR A 191 -1.83 -1.84 9.78
N ASP A 192 -2.96 -1.22 9.43
CA ASP A 192 -3.01 0.15 8.92
C ASP A 192 -3.12 1.17 10.05
N VAL A 193 -2.68 2.40 9.80
CA VAL A 193 -2.65 3.46 10.80
C VAL A 193 -3.61 4.58 10.43
N ASP A 194 -4.84 4.51 10.95
CA ASP A 194 -5.95 5.36 10.53
C ASP A 194 -6.55 6.19 11.67
N ARG A 195 -6.44 5.70 12.91
CA ARG A 195 -6.98 6.30 14.12
C ARG A 195 -5.87 6.58 15.13
N ALA A 196 -6.22 7.28 16.20
CA ALA A 196 -5.26 7.69 17.21
C ALA A 196 -4.65 6.50 17.96
N GLU A 197 -5.46 5.47 18.23
CA GLU A 197 -5.02 4.20 18.81
C GLU A 197 -3.96 3.51 17.94
N ASP A 198 -4.17 3.48 16.62
CA ASP A 198 -3.21 2.90 15.67
C ASP A 198 -1.91 3.70 15.63
N LEU A 199 -2.00 5.03 15.73
CA LEU A 199 -0.83 5.90 15.74
C LEU A 199 0.01 5.74 17.01
N LYS A 200 -0.65 5.63 18.18
CA LYS A 200 0.01 5.31 19.45
C LYS A 200 0.69 3.94 19.38
N PHE A 201 -0.02 2.96 18.83
CA PHE A 201 0.53 1.62 18.61
C PHE A 201 1.75 1.65 17.70
N LEU A 202 1.68 2.33 16.55
CA LEU A 202 2.79 2.50 15.62
C LEU A 202 4.00 3.13 16.31
N LYS A 203 3.80 4.21 17.09
CA LYS A 203 4.89 4.85 17.83
C LYS A 203 5.59 3.87 18.76
N THR A 204 4.84 3.19 19.63
CA THR A 204 5.42 2.19 20.56
C THR A 204 6.11 1.05 19.80
N HIS A 205 5.52 0.58 18.70
CA HIS A 205 6.09 -0.49 17.90
C HIS A 205 7.45 -0.07 17.29
N LEU A 206 7.53 1.11 16.66
CA LEU A 206 8.77 1.61 16.08
C LEU A 206 9.84 1.90 17.15
N GLU A 207 9.44 2.41 18.32
CA GLU A 207 10.34 2.59 19.45
C GLU A 207 10.94 1.25 19.90
N LEU A 208 10.11 0.22 20.10
CA LEU A 208 10.58 -1.11 20.52
C LEU A 208 11.49 -1.74 19.47
N ILE A 209 11.16 -1.62 18.17
CA ILE A 209 12.02 -2.07 17.08
C ILE A 209 13.40 -1.38 17.17
N ALA A 210 13.44 -0.06 17.35
CA ALA A 210 14.70 0.69 17.47
C ALA A 210 15.56 0.18 18.64
N HIS A 211 14.95 -0.16 19.79
CA HIS A 211 15.67 -0.69 20.95
C HIS A 211 16.28 -2.09 20.70
N THR A 212 15.72 -2.88 19.78
CA THR A 212 16.30 -4.19 19.42
C THR A 212 17.53 -4.09 18.52
N GLY A 213 17.94 -2.87 18.12
CA GLY A 213 19.11 -2.63 17.27
C GLY A 213 18.91 -2.96 15.79
N ASN A 214 17.68 -3.28 15.37
CA ASN A 214 17.36 -3.86 14.06
C ASN A 214 16.51 -2.96 13.14
N GLY A 215 16.29 -1.68 13.46
CA GLY A 215 15.34 -0.86 12.68
C GLY A 215 15.87 0.47 12.21
N ASP A 216 15.93 0.62 10.89
CA ASP A 216 15.56 1.90 10.29
C ASP A 216 14.07 2.13 10.59
N VAL A 217 13.77 3.15 11.39
CA VAL A 217 12.38 3.51 11.75
C VAL A 217 11.73 4.43 10.72
N GLY A 218 12.44 4.74 9.64
CA GLY A 218 12.01 5.63 8.59
C GLY A 218 11.79 7.06 9.07
N THR A 219 11.37 7.88 8.13
CA THR A 219 11.04 9.29 8.39
C THR A 219 9.78 9.43 9.25
N THR A 220 8.91 8.42 9.25
CA THR A 220 7.74 8.34 10.15
C THR A 220 8.19 8.18 11.61
N GLY A 221 9.09 7.24 11.90
CA GLY A 221 9.57 7.02 13.26
C GLY A 221 10.32 8.22 13.83
N GLU A 222 11.06 8.96 13.00
CA GLU A 222 11.70 10.23 13.38
C GLU A 222 10.68 11.27 13.83
N LEU A 223 9.59 11.45 13.09
CA LEU A 223 8.51 12.36 13.45
C LEU A 223 7.85 11.93 14.78
N LEU A 224 7.51 10.64 14.91
CA LEU A 224 6.76 10.13 16.07
C LEU A 224 7.54 10.21 17.40
N LYS A 225 8.87 10.14 17.36
CA LYS A 225 9.72 10.34 18.56
C LYS A 225 9.52 11.73 19.19
N GLY A 226 9.19 12.74 18.37
CA GLY A 226 8.99 14.11 18.83
C GLY A 226 7.57 14.44 19.30
N LEU A 227 6.61 13.52 19.10
CA LEU A 227 5.20 13.76 19.41
C LEU A 227 4.82 13.22 20.78
N ASP A 228 4.12 14.03 21.57
CA ASP A 228 3.49 13.61 22.82
C ASP A 228 2.06 13.12 22.55
N ILE A 229 1.94 11.83 22.21
CA ILE A 229 0.69 11.14 21.82
C ILE A 229 0.55 9.82 22.55
#